data_AF-A0A9W6LUF2-F1
#
_entry.id   AF-A0A9W6LUF2-F1
#
_cell.length_a   1.000
_cell.length_b   1.000
_cell.length_c   1.000
_cell.angle_alpha   90.00
_cell.angle_beta   90.00
_cell.angle_gamma   90.00
#
_symmetry.space_group_name_H-M   'P 1'
#
loop_
_entity.id
_entity.type
_entity.pdbx_description
1 polymer ?
#
loop_
_entity_poly.entity_id
_entity_poly.type
_entity_poly.pdbx_seq_one_letter_code
_entity_poly.pdbx_strand_id
1 'polypeptide(L)'
;MEWAPQPGSAHDFVIGRLEVGNPRLAAPREDETRAPLSMTIHNNGDTSDTLVSVTSHRLGKAVLRILSTQLVPPKGILIPPHAAVLIEPRRPLVIFQDVSGAILADREKITLLFEKAGELTIEAIVERADSNRAHGREATGAGEIR
;
A
#
# COMPACT_ATOMS: atom_id res chain seq x y z
N MET A 1 26.39 -0.93 -24.25
CA MET A 1 24.97 -0.69 -23.95
C MET A 1 24.94 -0.05 -22.58
N GLU A 2 24.95 1.28 -22.57
CA GLU A 2 24.99 2.10 -21.38
C GLU A 2 23.55 2.41 -20.99
N TRP A 3 23.08 1.86 -19.87
CA TRP A 3 21.76 2.20 -19.34
C TRP A 3 21.95 3.45 -18.49
N ALA A 4 21.62 4.61 -19.06
CA ALA A 4 21.50 5.84 -18.28
C ALA A 4 20.33 5.67 -17.29
N PRO A 5 20.52 5.90 -15.98
CA PRO A 5 19.40 5.97 -15.05
C PRO A 5 18.51 7.13 -15.49
N GLN A 6 17.30 6.83 -15.96
CA GLN A 6 16.28 7.85 -16.10
C GLN A 6 15.96 8.36 -14.69
N PRO A 7 15.86 9.69 -14.47
CA PRO A 7 15.45 10.22 -13.17
C PRO A 7 14.06 9.67 -12.88
N GLY A 8 14.00 8.69 -11.97
CA GLY A 8 12.80 7.99 -11.57
C GLY A 8 11.75 8.99 -11.08
N SER A 9 10.50 8.71 -11.43
CA SER A 9 9.33 9.43 -10.96
C SER A 9 9.40 9.65 -9.44
N ALA A 10 8.94 10.82 -9.02
CA ALA A 10 9.19 11.43 -7.72
C ALA A 10 8.73 10.66 -6.44
N HIS A 11 8.32 9.38 -6.50
CA HIS A 11 7.83 8.63 -5.33
C HIS A 11 8.43 7.21 -5.18
N ASP A 12 9.59 6.94 -5.77
CA ASP A 12 10.30 5.68 -5.58
C ASP A 12 11.22 5.77 -4.34
N PHE A 13 10.98 4.90 -3.34
CA PHE A 13 11.77 4.83 -2.11
C PHE A 13 12.77 3.69 -2.19
N VAL A 14 14.06 3.97 -1.93
CA VAL A 14 15.14 2.98 -2.15
C VAL A 14 15.84 2.65 -0.83
N ILE A 15 16.03 1.36 -0.57
CA ILE A 15 16.89 0.85 0.52
C ILE A 15 17.81 -0.25 0.00
N GLY A 16 19.11 0.04 -0.04
CA GLY A 16 20.10 -0.87 -0.64
C GLY A 16 19.81 -1.13 -2.12
N ARG A 17 19.31 -2.34 -2.44
CA ARG A 17 18.91 -2.78 -3.79
C ARG A 17 17.41 -2.96 -3.96
N LEU A 18 16.62 -2.61 -2.94
CA LEU A 18 15.17 -2.66 -2.98
C LEU A 18 14.60 -1.29 -3.33
N GLU A 19 13.64 -1.27 -4.25
CA GLU A 19 12.92 -0.09 -4.67
C GLU A 19 11.43 -0.29 -4.40
N VAL A 20 10.80 0.67 -3.71
CA VAL A 20 9.38 0.66 -3.39
C VAL A 20 8.70 1.76 -4.18
N GLY A 21 7.82 1.36 -5.09
CA GLY A 21 7.12 2.27 -6.00
C GLY A 21 5.62 2.29 -5.74
N ASN A 22 5.02 3.44 -6.04
CA ASN A 22 3.57 3.70 -6.00
C ASN A 22 2.87 3.25 -4.71
N PRO A 23 3.36 3.61 -3.51
CA PRO A 23 2.68 3.23 -2.28
C PRO A 23 1.36 4.00 -2.12
N ARG A 24 0.27 3.25 -1.96
CA ARG A 24 -1.08 3.78 -1.78
C ARG A 24 -1.79 3.12 -0.62
N LEU A 25 -2.30 3.92 0.30
CA LEU A 25 -3.08 3.50 1.45
C LEU A 25 -4.54 3.81 1.18
N ALA A 26 -5.38 2.79 1.03
CA ALA A 26 -6.81 3.02 0.93
C ALA A 26 -7.36 3.41 2.30
N ALA A 27 -7.93 4.61 2.41
CA ALA A 27 -8.58 5.04 3.63
C ALA A 27 -9.85 4.22 3.87
N PRO A 28 -10.11 3.82 5.13
CA PRO A 28 -11.34 3.11 5.47
C PRO A 28 -12.56 4.02 5.24
N ARG A 29 -13.70 3.42 4.89
CA ARG A 29 -15.01 4.08 4.96
C ARG A 29 -15.42 4.34 6.41
N GLU A 30 -16.45 5.17 6.64
CA GLU A 30 -16.94 5.51 7.98
C GLU A 30 -17.34 4.27 8.82
N ASP A 31 -17.73 3.18 8.17
CA ASP A 31 -18.11 1.90 8.79
C ASP A 31 -16.98 0.84 8.79
N GLU A 32 -15.80 1.17 8.27
CA GLU A 32 -14.66 0.27 8.17
C GLU A 32 -13.53 0.69 9.13
N THR A 33 -12.79 -0.29 9.66
CA THR A 33 -11.60 -0.06 10.51
C THR A 33 -10.33 -0.60 9.87
N ARG A 34 -10.38 -0.92 8.58
CA ARG A 34 -9.32 -1.59 7.82
C ARG A 34 -8.81 -0.68 6.72
N ALA A 35 -7.51 -0.40 6.74
CA ALA A 35 -6.86 0.36 5.69
C ALA A 35 -5.86 -0.56 4.94
N PRO A 36 -6.22 -1.08 3.75
CA PRO A 36 -5.28 -1.87 2.96
C PRO A 36 -4.21 -0.97 2.32
N LEU A 37 -2.96 -1.40 2.41
CA LEU A 37 -1.81 -0.80 1.76
C LEU A 37 -1.47 -1.58 0.49
N SER A 38 -1.37 -0.86 -0.62
CA SER A 38 -0.94 -1.39 -1.92
C SER A 38 0.36 -0.72 -2.35
N MET A 39 1.30 -1.49 -2.87
CA MET A 39 2.61 -1.00 -3.32
C MET A 39 3.29 -2.03 -4.21
N THR A 40 4.29 -1.59 -4.96
CA THR A 40 5.17 -2.49 -5.71
C THR A 40 6.56 -2.45 -5.10
N ILE A 41 7.17 -3.61 -4.83
CA ILE A 41 8.54 -3.72 -4.33
C ILE A 41 9.39 -4.44 -5.37
N HIS A 42 10.39 -3.77 -5.91
CA HIS A 42 11.38 -4.34 -6.83
C HIS A 42 12.66 -4.66 -6.08
N ASN A 43 13.21 -5.86 -6.32
CA ASN A 43 14.53 -6.23 -5.84
C ASN A 43 15.49 -6.31 -7.02
N ASN A 44 16.35 -5.31 -7.12
CA ASN A 44 17.40 -5.21 -8.13
C ASN A 44 18.73 -5.83 -7.65
N GLY A 45 18.70 -6.58 -6.55
CA GLY A 45 19.86 -7.24 -5.97
C GLY A 45 19.90 -8.73 -6.30
N ASP A 46 21.06 -9.32 -6.07
CA ASP A 46 21.33 -10.75 -6.31
C ASP A 46 20.86 -11.67 -5.17
N THR A 47 20.34 -11.09 -4.09
CA THR A 47 19.87 -11.83 -2.91
C THR A 47 18.40 -11.55 -2.64
N SER A 48 17.64 -12.58 -2.27
CA SER A 48 16.27 -12.40 -1.80
C SER A 48 16.20 -11.62 -0.49
N ASP A 49 15.16 -10.82 -0.31
CA ASP A 49 14.80 -10.16 0.95
C ASP A 49 13.37 -10.54 1.35
N THR A 50 13.01 -10.29 2.60
CA THR A 50 11.67 -10.59 3.14
C THR A 50 11.15 -9.37 3.87
N LEU A 51 9.98 -8.87 3.47
CA LEU A 51 9.25 -7.87 4.24
C LEU A 51 8.59 -8.58 5.43
N VAL A 52 9.12 -8.37 6.64
CA VAL A 52 8.71 -9.08 7.86
C VAL A 52 7.73 -8.29 8.71
N SER A 53 7.75 -6.96 8.62
CA SER A 53 6.83 -6.10 9.37
C SER A 53 6.53 -4.80 8.63
N VAL A 54 5.37 -4.24 8.93
CA VAL A 54 4.94 -2.91 8.48
C VAL A 54 4.38 -2.19 9.70
N THR A 55 4.80 -0.95 9.93
CA THR A 55 4.34 -0.15 11.06
C THR A 55 3.99 1.27 10.61
N SER A 56 3.10 1.92 11.36
CA SER A 56 2.78 3.33 11.21
C SER A 56 2.59 3.92 12.60
N HIS A 57 2.91 5.21 12.75
CA HIS A 57 2.72 5.91 14.02
C HIS A 57 1.24 6.26 14.26
N ARG A 58 0.43 6.41 13.20
CA ARG A 58 -0.97 6.84 13.30
C ARG A 58 -1.97 5.73 13.08
N LEU A 59 -1.60 4.71 12.30
CA LEU A 59 -2.48 3.58 12.04
C LEU A 59 -2.30 2.49 13.10
N GLY A 60 -3.33 1.68 13.30
CA GLY A 60 -3.27 0.54 14.21
C GLY A 60 -2.35 -0.57 13.69
N LYS A 61 -2.53 -1.79 14.22
CA LYS A 61 -1.63 -2.91 13.92
C LYS A 61 -1.68 -3.30 12.44
N ALA A 62 -0.54 -3.35 11.77
CA ALA A 62 -0.47 -3.92 10.43
C ALA A 62 -0.44 -5.45 10.49
N VAL A 63 -1.18 -6.06 9.59
CA VAL A 63 -1.22 -7.51 9.39
C VAL A 63 -0.83 -7.83 7.96
N LEU A 64 0.23 -8.61 7.82
CA LEU A 64 0.68 -9.16 6.55
C LEU A 64 -0.11 -10.46 6.28
N ARG A 65 -0.82 -10.50 5.17
CA ARG A 65 -1.59 -11.67 4.71
C ARG A 65 -1.02 -12.16 3.40
N ILE A 66 -0.52 -13.39 3.39
CA ILE A 66 -0.04 -14.04 2.17
C ILE A 66 -1.00 -15.17 1.85
N LEU A 67 -1.52 -15.17 0.61
CA LEU A 67 -2.24 -16.32 0.08
C LEU A 67 -1.21 -17.42 -0.23
N SER A 68 -0.80 -18.14 0.80
CA SER A 68 0.11 -19.28 0.66
C SER A 68 -0.68 -20.58 0.82
N THR A 69 -0.44 -21.53 -0.07
CA THR A 69 -0.91 -22.92 0.06
C THR A 69 0.02 -23.74 0.96
N GLN A 70 1.07 -23.13 1.51
CA GLN A 70 2.05 -23.82 2.34
C GLN A 70 1.53 -24.06 3.76
N LEU A 71 1.92 -25.19 4.33
CA LEU A 71 1.52 -25.65 5.67
C LEU A 71 2.05 -24.75 6.80
N VAL A 72 3.16 -24.05 6.54
CA VAL A 72 3.75 -23.08 7.47
C VAL A 72 3.46 -21.67 6.94
N PRO A 73 2.79 -20.80 7.72
CA PRO A 73 2.56 -19.44 7.29
C PRO A 73 3.92 -18.75 7.12
N PRO A 74 4.19 -18.15 5.95
CA PRO A 74 5.44 -17.45 5.72
C PRO A 74 5.61 -16.30 6.74
N LYS A 75 6.83 -16.15 7.28
CA LYS A 75 7.19 -15.12 8.28
C LYS A 75 7.09 -13.68 7.76
N GLY A 76 6.86 -13.52 6.47
CA GLY A 76 6.83 -12.25 5.77
C GLY A 76 6.72 -12.47 4.26
N ILE A 77 6.70 -11.38 3.50
CA ILE A 77 6.57 -11.42 2.05
C ILE A 77 7.96 -11.55 1.43
N LEU A 78 8.25 -12.71 0.84
CA LEU A 78 9.50 -12.96 0.13
C LEU A 78 9.55 -12.15 -1.16
N ILE A 79 10.66 -11.46 -1.37
CA ILE A 79 10.98 -10.66 -2.55
C ILE A 79 12.22 -11.31 -3.21
N PRO A 80 12.03 -12.15 -4.24
CA PRO A 80 13.12 -12.83 -4.91
C PRO A 80 14.11 -11.84 -5.55
N PRO A 81 15.38 -12.24 -5.76
CA PRO A 81 16.33 -11.42 -6.49
C PRO A 81 15.85 -11.19 -7.92
N HIS A 82 16.16 -10.01 -8.48
CA HIS A 82 15.80 -9.60 -9.83
C HIS A 82 14.29 -9.69 -10.13
N ALA A 83 13.45 -9.52 -9.11
CA ALA A 83 12.00 -9.70 -9.21
C ALA A 83 11.22 -8.56 -8.56
N ALA A 84 9.97 -8.42 -9.00
CA ALA A 84 9.01 -7.47 -8.47
C ALA A 84 7.87 -8.20 -7.74
N VAL A 85 7.48 -7.70 -6.58
CA VAL A 85 6.32 -8.19 -5.81
C VAL A 85 5.28 -7.09 -5.73
N LEU A 86 4.08 -7.39 -6.22
CA LEU A 86 2.93 -6.52 -6.16
C LEU A 86 2.07 -6.85 -4.94
N ILE A 87 1.92 -5.87 -4.05
CA ILE A 87 1.10 -5.95 -2.84
C ILE A 87 -0.26 -5.33 -3.15
N GLU A 88 -1.30 -6.16 -3.19
CA GLU A 88 -2.66 -5.76 -3.57
C GLU A 88 -3.71 -6.74 -2.98
N PRO A 89 -5.00 -6.34 -2.90
CA PRO A 89 -6.07 -7.16 -2.30
C PRO A 89 -6.25 -8.59 -2.86
N ARG A 90 -5.76 -8.89 -4.07
CA ARG A 90 -5.85 -10.22 -4.72
C ARG A 90 -4.56 -11.04 -4.61
N ARG A 91 -3.51 -10.48 -4.03
CA ARG A 91 -2.13 -10.97 -3.95
C ARG A 91 -1.66 -10.84 -2.48
N PRO A 92 -0.37 -10.92 -2.09
CA PRO A 92 -0.02 -10.62 -0.71
C PRO A 92 -0.58 -9.24 -0.34
N LEU A 93 -1.21 -9.14 0.82
CA LEU A 93 -1.98 -8.00 1.25
C LEU A 93 -1.48 -7.52 2.61
N VAL A 94 -1.20 -6.23 2.72
CA VAL A 94 -0.90 -5.56 3.98
C VAL A 94 -2.14 -4.77 4.40
N ILE A 95 -2.66 -5.02 5.60
CA ILE A 95 -3.85 -4.32 6.12
C ILE A 95 -3.54 -3.75 7.49
N PHE A 96 -3.74 -2.45 7.68
CA PHE A 96 -3.80 -1.87 9.01
C PHE A 96 -5.18 -2.13 9.62
N GLN A 97 -5.20 -2.75 10.80
CA GLN A 97 -6.41 -3.02 11.58
C GLN A 97 -6.59 -1.96 12.66
N ASP A 98 -7.81 -1.85 13.17
CA ASP A 98 -8.17 -0.93 14.26
C ASP A 98 -7.85 0.54 13.95
N VAL A 99 -7.91 0.91 12.67
CA VAL A 99 -7.76 2.29 12.23
C VAL A 99 -8.97 3.06 12.75
N SER A 100 -8.71 4.01 13.65
CA SER A 100 -9.74 4.79 14.32
C SER A 100 -9.84 6.17 13.70
N GLY A 101 -11.04 6.53 13.24
CA GLY A 101 -11.33 7.83 12.66
C GLY A 101 -10.89 7.99 11.20
N ALA A 102 -11.30 9.11 10.61
CA ALA A 102 -10.99 9.43 9.21
C ALA A 102 -9.51 9.78 9.03
N ILE A 103 -8.88 9.23 7.99
CA ILE A 103 -7.53 9.63 7.58
C ILE A 103 -7.64 10.94 6.79
N LEU A 104 -7.41 12.05 7.48
CA LEU A 104 -7.51 13.40 6.90
C LEU A 104 -6.24 13.84 6.17
N ALA A 105 -5.11 13.16 6.36
CA ALA A 105 -3.87 13.47 5.64
C ALA A 105 -3.89 12.90 4.22
N ASP A 106 -3.32 13.62 3.25
CA ASP A 106 -3.17 13.13 1.87
C ASP A 106 -2.04 12.11 1.72
N ARG A 107 -1.12 12.07 2.70
CA ARG A 107 -0.01 11.15 2.77
C ARG A 107 0.16 10.61 4.19
N GLU A 108 0.49 9.32 4.29
CA GLU A 108 0.72 8.65 5.56
C GLU A 108 2.14 8.06 5.61
N LYS A 109 2.83 8.27 6.74
CA LYS A 109 4.18 7.74 6.94
C LYS A 109 4.08 6.30 7.42
N ILE A 110 4.75 5.41 6.70
CA ILE A 110 4.74 3.98 6.94
C ILE A 110 6.17 3.48 6.94
N THR A 111 6.54 2.68 7.93
CA THR A 111 7.84 2.04 8.02
C THR A 111 7.73 0.57 7.63
N LEU A 112 8.56 0.17 6.67
CA LEU A 112 8.70 -1.20 6.18
C LEU A 112 9.96 -1.79 6.79
N LEU A 113 9.84 -2.94 7.46
CA LEU A 113 10.99 -3.67 8.00
C LEU A 113 11.29 -4.88 7.11
N PHE A 114 12.44 -4.82 6.45
CA PHE A 114 13.02 -5.92 5.68
C PHE A 114 14.02 -6.70 6.52
N GLU A 115 14.08 -8.00 6.31
CA GLU A 115 14.97 -8.90 7.07
C GLU A 115 16.45 -8.59 6.82
N LYS A 116 16.82 -8.22 5.59
CA LYS A 116 18.22 -7.92 5.23
C LYS A 116 18.48 -6.44 5.01
N ALA A 117 17.61 -5.75 4.27
CA ALA A 117 17.81 -4.33 3.96
C ALA A 117 17.57 -3.42 5.18
N GLY A 118 16.81 -3.87 6.19
CA GLY A 118 16.49 -3.10 7.39
C GLY A 118 15.21 -2.27 7.23
N GLU A 119 15.15 -1.13 7.91
CA GLU A 119 13.94 -0.30 7.99
C GLU A 119 13.93 0.80 6.91
N LEU A 120 12.84 0.87 6.14
CA LEU A 120 12.58 1.91 5.16
C LEU A 120 11.28 2.65 5.50
N THR A 121 11.37 3.94 5.76
CA THR A 121 10.19 4.81 5.93
C THR A 121 9.77 5.39 4.59
N ILE A 122 8.54 5.10 4.19
CA ILE A 122 7.89 5.56 2.97
C ILE A 122 6.73 6.50 3.29
N GLU A 123 6.33 7.30 2.30
CA GLU A 123 5.12 8.12 2.35
C GLU A 123 4.09 7.55 1.37
N ALA A 124 3.07 6.88 1.90
CA ALA A 124 1.99 6.33 1.09
C ALA A 124 0.94 7.40 0.80
N ILE A 125 0.47 7.46 -0.44
CA ILE A 125 -0.63 8.34 -0.83
C ILE A 125 -1.93 7.78 -0.28
N VAL A 126 -2.72 8.61 0.41
CA VAL A 126 -4.00 8.19 0.98
C VAL A 126 -5.08 8.27 -0.11
N GLU A 127 -5.51 7.11 -0.59
CA GLU A 127 -6.65 6.96 -1.50
C GLU A 127 -7.92 6.94 -0.68
N ARG A 128 -8.60 8.09 -0.61
CA ARG A 128 -9.90 8.17 0.04
C ARG A 128 -10.94 7.52 -0.86
N ALA A 129 -11.77 6.64 -0.29
CA ALA A 129 -12.98 6.23 -0.97
C ALA A 129 -13.87 7.47 -1.07
N ASP A 130 -13.93 8.12 -2.23
CA ASP A 130 -14.79 9.27 -2.45
C ASP A 130 -16.22 8.98 -1.97
N SER A 131 -16.63 9.58 -0.85
CA SER A 131 -18.04 9.61 -0.44
C SER A 131 -18.89 10.50 -1.35
N ASN A 132 -18.35 11.01 -2.47
CA ASN A 132 -19.07 11.88 -3.41
C ASN A 132 -19.72 11.14 -4.60
N ARG A 133 -20.22 9.92 -4.39
CA ARG A 133 -21.18 9.27 -5.33
C ARG A 133 -22.48 8.79 -4.68
N ALA A 134 -22.86 9.38 -3.54
CA ALA A 134 -24.14 9.13 -2.91
C ALA A 134 -24.82 10.43 -2.42
N HIS A 135 -25.00 11.40 -3.32
CA HIS A 135 -26.10 12.39 -3.31
C HIS A 135 -26.25 12.99 -4.71
N GLY A 136 -26.67 12.14 -5.66
CA GLY A 136 -26.87 12.52 -7.05
C GLY A 136 -27.85 11.59 -7.73
N ARG A 137 -29.02 11.37 -7.13
CA ARG A 137 -30.20 10.85 -7.83
C ARG A 137 -31.21 11.98 -7.94
N GLU A 138 -31.31 12.49 -9.16
CA GLU A 138 -32.45 13.16 -9.80
C GLU A 138 -33.69 13.40 -8.92
N ALA A 139 -34.04 14.69 -8.78
CA ALA A 139 -35.43 15.11 -8.91
C ALA A 139 -35.49 16.05 -10.12
N THR A 140 -35.85 15.45 -11.24
CA THR A 140 -36.19 16.08 -12.52
C THR A 140 -37.20 17.21 -12.27
N GLY A 141 -36.92 18.39 -12.80
CA GLY A 141 -37.86 19.51 -12.77
C GLY A 141 -39.15 19.12 -13.48
N ALA A 142 -40.24 19.03 -12.71
CA ALA A 142 -41.59 19.05 -13.26
C ALA A 142 -41.88 20.48 -13.73
N GLY A 143 -41.56 20.75 -15.00
CA GLY A 143 -42.08 21.91 -15.71
C GLY A 143 -43.59 21.72 -15.90
N GLU A 144 -44.36 22.40 -15.06
CA GLU A 144 -45.79 22.61 -15.21
C GLU A 144 -46.01 23.43 -16.49
N ILE A 145 -46.54 22.79 -17.54
CA ILE A 145 -47.17 23.47 -18.67
C ILE A 145 -48.66 23.62 -18.35
N ARG A 146 -49.10 24.87 -18.22
CA ARG A 146 -50.50 25.27 -18.33
C ARG A 146 -50.60 26.42 -19.33
#